data_AF-A0A429BRP8-F1
#
_entry.id   AF-A0A429BRP8-F1
#
_cell.length_a   1.000
_cell.length_b   1.000
_cell.length_c   1.000
_cell.angle_alpha   90.00
_cell.angle_beta   90.00
_cell.angle_gamma   90.00
#
_symmetry.space_group_name_H-M   'P 1'
#
loop_
_entity.id
_entity.type
_entity.pdbx_description
1 polymer ?
#
loop_
_entity_poly.entity_id
_entity_poly.type
_entity_poly.pdbx_seq_one_letter_code
_entity_poly.pdbx_strand_id
1 'polypeptide(L)'
;MKNRSRSGSRKSSRRAGQSESDSMDDEIANLLSGLIEIDPDAPIITKTKQRTSITLSEFSPSPPVEMDSESRPQRVALAARLVDALAKRDPKLDLSLIETDDRTSRTVKDDPLSAFMIDNEWIRLQKPLIEATELMYTHPLQRRTVLDGLTRFVTMDTDQDYPALLKDLAEQGALKGKEAIRRVLDSKPEELRALSLEAKRDLVRDIVASASTADHDDYRAALAALYPHIELDPDFAQRDAAIRRRVENRIRDALRADIGRWINLKHEERQVLLEKALKIHAEEYGMGDRIPKITLSNLNQPGVKSCGMFDRIENEIKINHEYQKKWDDLDEALDTVIHENTHNYQNQLATKLADGSIEPGDPDYLQASLFALNDGYGYVQNGVPHKTYKSQPMERHAWLAGGDIRNLWLADARAEAQAVLKELEEAKLQDRYPQFERLLNAATGENTTSIFTLIEGTREYIVATKKEDEEEAARERYMRQLRNLQSHATSESEAAAISLLITEIRTQDMAMTTIQQRVEKFQQDADRARK
;
A
#
# COMPACT_ATOMS: atom_id res chain seq x y z
N MET A 1 -63.44 50.98 -1.53
CA MET A 1 -62.17 51.32 -0.86
C MET A 1 -61.69 50.12 -0.04
N LYS A 2 -60.45 49.68 -0.30
CA LYS A 2 -59.50 48.82 0.47
C LYS A 2 -59.98 47.58 1.28
N ASN A 3 -59.67 46.42 0.70
CA ASN A 3 -59.14 45.14 1.21
C ASN A 3 -58.62 45.12 2.68
N ARG A 4 -59.05 44.19 3.56
CA ARG A 4 -58.85 42.72 3.68
C ARG A 4 -57.71 42.33 4.67
N SER A 5 -58.14 41.77 5.82
CA SER A 5 -57.64 40.57 6.52
C SER A 5 -56.13 40.31 6.72
N ARG A 6 -55.69 40.06 7.96
CA ARG A 6 -55.41 38.69 8.49
C ARG A 6 -54.81 38.71 9.91
N SER A 7 -55.42 37.88 10.76
CA SER A 7 -54.98 37.40 12.06
C SER A 7 -53.98 36.25 11.93
N GLY A 8 -53.07 36.08 12.90
CA GLY A 8 -52.25 34.86 12.98
C GLY A 8 -51.22 34.86 14.11
N SER A 9 -51.66 34.52 15.32
CA SER A 9 -50.82 34.20 16.49
C SER A 9 -50.05 32.89 16.25
N ARG A 10 -48.78 32.79 16.69
CA ARG A 10 -48.18 31.49 17.04
C ARG A 10 -47.15 31.59 18.17
N LYS A 11 -47.28 30.63 19.08
CA LYS A 11 -46.61 30.42 20.36
C LYS A 11 -45.25 29.73 20.21
N SER A 12 -44.43 29.93 21.23
CA SER A 12 -43.25 29.16 21.60
C SER A 12 -43.56 27.71 22.03
N SER A 13 -42.65 26.77 21.76
CA SER A 13 -42.42 25.60 22.61
C SER A 13 -41.04 24.99 22.40
N ARG A 14 -40.34 24.73 23.52
CA ARG A 14 -39.18 23.84 23.69
C ARG A 14 -39.55 22.36 23.46
N ARG A 15 -38.58 21.56 23.01
CA ARG A 15 -38.37 20.11 23.31
C ARG A 15 -36.95 19.76 22.80
N ALA A 16 -35.98 19.29 23.59
CA ALA A 16 -35.88 18.04 24.38
C ALA A 16 -35.95 16.80 23.49
N GLY A 17 -34.81 16.11 23.37
CA GLY A 17 -34.60 14.94 22.54
C GLY A 17 -35.13 13.63 23.14
N GLN A 18 -35.36 12.68 22.23
CA GLN A 18 -35.55 11.24 22.40
C GLN A 18 -35.57 10.69 20.96
N SER A 19 -34.55 9.92 20.56
CA SER A 19 -34.52 8.45 20.51
C SER A 19 -35.28 7.89 19.30
N GLU A 20 -34.54 7.63 18.22
CA GLU A 20 -34.94 6.69 17.16
C GLU A 20 -34.01 5.48 17.25
N SER A 21 -34.47 4.48 17.99
CA SER A 21 -34.18 3.07 17.75
C SER A 21 -35.38 2.55 16.97
N ASP A 22 -35.21 2.20 15.70
CA ASP A 22 -36.10 1.33 14.91
C ASP A 22 -35.51 1.21 13.50
N SER A 23 -34.53 0.31 13.33
CA SER A 23 -34.09 -0.18 12.00
C SER A 23 -33.13 -1.39 12.11
N MET A 24 -33.22 -2.20 13.17
CA MET A 24 -32.32 -3.36 13.35
C MET A 24 -33.01 -4.71 13.08
N ASP A 25 -34.34 -4.72 12.91
CA ASP A 25 -35.10 -5.95 12.73
C ASP A 25 -35.32 -6.34 11.25
N ASP A 26 -35.12 -5.41 10.29
CA ASP A 26 -35.21 -5.71 8.85
C ASP A 26 -33.87 -6.22 8.25
N GLU A 27 -32.76 -6.06 8.97
CA GLU A 27 -31.43 -6.51 8.54
C GLU A 27 -31.13 -7.96 8.98
N ILE A 28 -31.77 -8.42 10.05
CA ILE A 28 -31.66 -9.82 10.54
C ILE A 28 -32.53 -10.77 9.70
N ALA A 29 -33.64 -10.30 9.14
CA ALA A 29 -34.52 -11.11 8.28
C ALA A 29 -33.89 -11.42 6.90
N ASN A 30 -32.99 -10.58 6.39
CA ASN A 30 -32.29 -10.80 5.13
C ASN A 30 -31.03 -11.69 5.27
N LEU A 31 -30.50 -11.85 6.49
CA LEU A 31 -29.32 -12.68 6.77
C LEU A 31 -29.64 -14.17 6.99
N LEU A 32 -30.92 -14.54 7.17
CA LEU A 32 -31.33 -15.92 7.47
C LEU A 32 -32.00 -16.67 6.30
N SER A 33 -31.99 -16.10 5.09
CA SER A 33 -32.62 -16.69 3.90
C SER A 33 -31.68 -17.55 3.03
N GLY A 34 -30.42 -17.75 3.45
CA GLY A 34 -29.36 -18.35 2.61
C GLY A 34 -28.75 -19.66 3.11
N LEU A 35 -29.27 -20.25 4.18
CA LEU A 35 -28.74 -21.51 4.73
C LEU A 35 -29.89 -22.49 4.91
N ILE A 36 -29.92 -23.54 4.09
CA ILE A 36 -30.35 -24.94 4.33
C ILE A 36 -30.66 -25.58 2.96
N GLU A 37 -29.72 -26.37 2.45
CA GLU A 37 -30.06 -27.66 1.83
C GLU A 37 -29.43 -28.72 2.74
N ILE A 38 -30.24 -29.28 3.64
CA ILE A 38 -29.89 -30.42 4.48
C ILE A 38 -30.42 -31.66 3.78
N ASP A 39 -29.53 -32.64 3.57
CA ASP A 39 -29.83 -34.00 3.15
C ASP A 39 -30.82 -34.65 4.16
N PRO A 40 -32.04 -35.03 3.73
CA PRO A 40 -33.06 -35.59 4.62
C PRO A 40 -32.77 -37.02 5.12
N ASP A 41 -31.70 -37.68 4.65
CA ASP A 41 -31.40 -39.08 5.00
C ASP A 41 -30.27 -39.27 6.03
N ALA A 42 -29.73 -38.20 6.63
CA ALA A 42 -28.69 -38.33 7.65
C ALA A 42 -29.26 -38.81 9.01
N PRO A 43 -28.85 -39.97 9.55
CA PRO A 43 -29.40 -40.48 10.81
C PRO A 43 -28.91 -39.68 12.02
N ILE A 44 -29.88 -39.20 12.81
CA ILE A 44 -29.68 -38.56 14.11
C ILE A 44 -29.22 -39.60 15.14
N ILE A 45 -27.94 -39.57 15.52
CA ILE A 45 -27.43 -40.38 16.64
C ILE A 45 -27.60 -39.59 17.95
N THR A 46 -28.54 -40.05 18.77
CA THR A 46 -28.72 -39.61 20.16
C THR A 46 -27.67 -40.23 21.07
N LYS A 47 -27.08 -39.42 21.95
CA LYS A 47 -26.11 -39.88 22.97
C LYS A 47 -26.81 -40.69 24.05
N THR A 48 -26.46 -41.97 24.16
CA THR A 48 -26.72 -42.78 25.35
C THR A 48 -25.39 -43.17 26.02
N LYS A 49 -25.30 -42.93 27.32
CA LYS A 49 -24.19 -43.38 28.18
C LYS A 49 -24.11 -44.91 28.18
N GLN A 50 -22.97 -45.47 27.78
CA GLN A 50 -22.53 -46.77 28.26
C GLN A 50 -21.02 -46.77 28.52
N ARG A 51 -20.67 -47.30 29.70
CA ARG A 51 -19.31 -47.68 30.10
C ARG A 51 -18.92 -48.93 29.32
N THR A 52 -17.77 -48.90 28.66
CA THR A 52 -17.07 -50.11 28.24
C THR A 52 -15.57 -49.91 28.36
N SER A 53 -14.93 -50.88 29.00
CA SER A 53 -13.48 -51.05 29.15
C SER A 53 -12.79 -51.14 27.79
N ILE A 54 -11.70 -50.39 27.60
CA ILE A 54 -10.86 -50.48 26.40
C ILE A 54 -9.57 -51.23 26.75
N THR A 55 -9.33 -52.30 26.01
CA THR A 55 -8.08 -53.08 25.94
C THR A 55 -7.04 -52.37 25.06
N LEU A 56 -5.77 -52.46 25.45
CA LEU A 56 -4.58 -51.95 24.74
C LEU A 56 -4.31 -52.69 23.42
N SER A 57 -5.06 -52.39 22.35
CA SER A 57 -4.72 -52.87 21.00
C SER A 57 -5.08 -51.93 19.84
N GLU A 58 -5.36 -50.65 20.08
CA GLU A 58 -5.65 -49.68 19.01
C GLU A 58 -4.74 -48.45 19.12
N PHE A 59 -3.48 -48.62 18.72
CA PHE A 59 -2.67 -47.52 18.18
C PHE A 59 -2.47 -47.82 16.69
N SER A 60 -3.44 -47.40 15.88
CA SER A 60 -3.20 -47.21 14.46
C SER A 60 -2.53 -45.84 14.29
N PRO A 61 -1.38 -45.73 13.62
CA PRO A 61 -0.77 -44.42 13.34
C PRO A 61 -1.76 -43.59 12.52
N SER A 62 -1.93 -42.32 12.90
CA SER A 62 -2.70 -41.37 12.09
C SER A 62 -2.19 -41.39 10.65
N PRO A 63 -3.07 -41.30 9.64
CA PRO A 63 -2.63 -41.20 8.26
C PRO A 63 -1.74 -39.95 8.11
N PRO A 64 -0.72 -40.00 7.23
CA PRO A 64 0.14 -38.86 6.98
C PRO A 64 -0.73 -37.68 6.56
N VAL A 65 -0.46 -36.51 7.14
CA VAL A 65 -1.05 -35.25 6.68
C VAL A 65 -0.71 -35.12 5.20
N GLU A 66 -1.72 -35.19 4.32
CA GLU A 66 -1.52 -34.93 2.89
C GLU A 66 -1.00 -33.50 2.74
N MET A 67 0.25 -33.41 2.31
CA MET A 67 0.89 -32.13 2.01
C MET A 67 0.27 -31.57 0.73
N ASP A 68 -0.11 -30.30 0.76
CA ASP A 68 -0.44 -29.56 -0.46
C ASP A 68 0.75 -29.63 -1.46
N SER A 69 0.43 -29.92 -2.73
CA SER A 69 1.40 -30.06 -3.81
C SER A 69 2.17 -28.77 -4.12
N GLU A 70 1.62 -27.60 -3.83
CA GLU A 70 2.20 -26.29 -4.14
C GLU A 70 3.31 -25.87 -3.16
N SER A 71 3.21 -26.26 -1.88
CA SER A 71 4.22 -25.94 -0.86
C SER A 71 5.41 -26.91 -0.80
N ARG A 72 5.30 -28.11 -1.40
CA ARG A 72 6.36 -29.13 -1.38
C ARG A 72 7.69 -28.67 -2.04
N PRO A 73 7.70 -28.03 -3.23
CA PRO A 73 8.95 -27.54 -3.84
C PRO A 73 9.66 -26.48 -2.99
N GLN A 74 8.91 -25.61 -2.32
CA GLN A 74 9.45 -24.54 -1.48
C GLN A 74 10.12 -25.11 -0.22
N ARG A 75 9.50 -26.11 0.42
CA ARG A 75 10.07 -26.80 1.59
C ARG A 75 11.33 -27.59 1.24
N VAL A 76 11.37 -28.24 0.07
CA VAL A 76 12.58 -28.94 -0.43
C VAL A 76 13.70 -27.95 -0.72
N ALA A 77 13.42 -26.82 -1.36
CA ALA A 77 14.40 -25.76 -1.60
C ALA A 77 14.93 -25.13 -0.30
N LEU A 78 14.06 -24.96 0.71
CA LEU A 78 14.46 -24.45 2.03
C LEU A 78 15.33 -25.45 2.78
N ALA A 79 14.99 -26.74 2.75
CA ALA A 79 15.80 -27.81 3.34
C ALA A 79 17.19 -27.91 2.68
N ALA A 80 17.27 -27.83 1.35
CA ALA A 80 18.55 -27.83 0.63
C ALA A 80 19.44 -26.63 1.01
N ARG A 81 18.85 -25.43 1.11
CA ARG A 81 19.55 -24.24 1.61
C ARG A 81 19.98 -24.38 3.07
N LEU A 82 19.24 -25.13 3.87
CA LEU A 82 19.57 -25.40 5.27
C LEU A 82 20.81 -26.27 5.37
N VAL A 83 20.85 -27.37 4.60
CA VAL A 83 22.01 -28.26 4.50
C VAL A 83 23.25 -27.47 4.06
N ASP A 84 23.14 -26.64 3.03
CA ASP A 84 24.23 -25.77 2.55
C ASP A 84 24.68 -24.74 3.62
N ALA A 85 23.74 -24.11 4.33
CA ALA A 85 24.05 -23.16 5.40
C ALA A 85 24.76 -23.82 6.60
N LEU A 86 24.37 -25.05 6.96
CA LEU A 86 25.02 -25.82 8.02
C LEU A 86 26.43 -26.26 7.61
N ALA A 87 26.60 -26.74 6.37
CA ALA A 87 27.90 -27.14 5.83
C ALA A 87 28.89 -25.96 5.77
N LYS A 88 28.44 -24.76 5.39
CA LYS A 88 29.27 -23.55 5.39
C LYS A 88 29.69 -23.11 6.79
N ARG A 89 28.86 -23.39 7.81
CA ARG A 89 29.07 -22.92 9.18
C ARG A 89 30.01 -23.81 9.98
N ASP A 90 29.98 -25.11 9.76
CA ASP A 90 30.95 -26.05 10.32
C ASP A 90 31.53 -26.93 9.20
N PRO A 91 32.72 -26.62 8.68
CA PRO A 91 33.33 -27.38 7.59
C PRO A 91 33.65 -28.84 7.94
N LYS A 92 33.56 -29.24 9.23
CA LYS A 92 33.75 -30.62 9.68
C LYS A 92 32.48 -31.47 9.51
N LEU A 93 31.34 -30.82 9.29
CA LEU A 93 30.08 -31.47 8.93
C LEU A 93 30.14 -31.87 7.46
N ASP A 94 30.55 -33.11 7.20
CA ASP A 94 30.50 -33.69 5.84
C ASP A 94 29.06 -34.02 5.45
N LEU A 95 28.32 -32.98 5.06
CA LEU A 95 26.95 -33.10 4.55
C LEU A 95 26.91 -33.39 3.04
N SER A 96 28.08 -33.61 2.40
CA SER A 96 28.17 -33.93 0.96
C SER A 96 27.56 -35.30 0.62
N LEU A 97 27.33 -36.14 1.64
CA LEU A 97 26.65 -37.42 1.55
C LEU A 97 25.12 -37.30 1.58
N ILE A 98 24.57 -36.12 1.88
CA ILE A 98 23.15 -35.82 1.83
C ILE A 98 22.82 -35.26 0.44
N GLU A 99 22.99 -36.08 -0.60
CA GLU A 99 22.34 -35.78 -1.88
C GLU A 99 20.83 -35.99 -1.69
N THR A 100 20.03 -34.96 -1.96
CA THR A 100 18.57 -35.11 -2.09
C THR A 100 18.31 -35.90 -3.38
N ASP A 101 18.58 -37.20 -3.36
CA ASP A 101 18.60 -38.02 -4.55
C ASP A 101 17.18 -38.46 -4.93
N ASP A 102 16.74 -38.02 -6.10
CA ASP A 102 15.56 -38.53 -6.82
C ASP A 102 15.92 -39.85 -7.55
N ARG A 103 17.10 -40.44 -7.29
CA ARG A 103 17.59 -41.68 -7.93
C ARG A 103 17.81 -42.82 -6.95
N THR A 104 16.75 -43.58 -6.76
CA THR A 104 16.82 -45.00 -6.40
C THR A 104 17.51 -45.81 -7.52
N SER A 105 18.85 -45.80 -7.66
CA SER A 105 19.54 -46.87 -8.45
C SER A 105 21.05 -47.03 -8.35
N ARG A 106 21.83 -46.23 -7.60
CA ARG A 106 23.28 -46.54 -7.46
C ARG A 106 23.57 -47.38 -6.22
N THR A 107 23.95 -48.63 -6.49
CA THR A 107 24.45 -49.60 -5.52
C THR A 107 25.76 -49.08 -4.93
N VAL A 108 25.71 -48.53 -3.71
CA VAL A 108 26.87 -48.33 -2.83
C VAL A 108 27.40 -49.71 -2.46
N LYS A 109 28.41 -50.19 -3.18
CA LYS A 109 28.86 -51.59 -3.11
C LYS A 109 30.08 -51.85 -2.23
N ASP A 110 30.75 -50.81 -1.73
CA ASP A 110 32.10 -51.00 -1.16
C ASP A 110 32.24 -50.69 0.35
N ASP A 111 31.18 -50.28 1.05
CA ASP A 111 31.18 -50.29 2.53
C ASP A 111 29.76 -50.33 3.13
N PRO A 112 29.26 -51.51 3.55
CA PRO A 112 27.95 -51.67 4.19
C PRO A 112 27.82 -50.94 5.52
N LEU A 113 28.94 -50.70 6.23
CA LEU A 113 28.93 -50.02 7.53
C LEU A 113 28.70 -48.52 7.33
N SER A 114 29.33 -47.93 6.31
CA SER A 114 29.12 -46.54 5.91
C SER A 114 27.67 -46.30 5.47
N ALA A 115 27.09 -47.17 4.65
CA ALA A 115 25.68 -47.05 4.23
C ALA A 115 24.70 -47.17 5.42
N PHE A 116 24.95 -48.10 6.35
CA PHE A 116 24.11 -48.29 7.55
C PHE A 116 24.22 -47.13 8.55
N MET A 117 25.40 -46.52 8.69
CA MET A 117 25.58 -45.33 9.52
C MET A 117 24.93 -44.09 8.91
N ILE A 118 25.00 -43.93 7.57
CA ILE A 118 24.36 -42.84 6.84
C ILE A 118 22.83 -42.93 6.97
N ASP A 119 22.23 -44.12 6.84
CA ASP A 119 20.78 -44.29 6.98
C ASP A 119 20.29 -43.98 8.40
N ASN A 120 21.01 -44.38 9.45
CA ASN A 120 20.60 -44.12 10.83
C ASN A 120 20.78 -42.65 11.25
N GLU A 121 21.86 -41.99 10.83
CA GLU A 121 22.07 -40.55 11.05
C GLU A 121 21.03 -39.73 10.24
N TRP A 122 20.71 -40.13 9.01
CA TRP A 122 19.68 -39.46 8.22
C TRP A 122 18.29 -39.58 8.85
N ILE A 123 17.90 -40.78 9.29
CA ILE A 123 16.63 -41.01 10.00
C ILE A 123 16.58 -40.17 11.29
N ARG A 124 17.69 -40.06 12.02
CA ARG A 124 17.82 -39.23 13.22
C ARG A 124 17.65 -37.73 12.92
N LEU A 125 18.18 -37.24 11.78
CA LEU A 125 18.13 -35.83 11.40
C LEU A 125 16.83 -35.43 10.70
N GLN A 126 16.11 -36.36 10.07
CA GLN A 126 14.97 -36.06 9.20
C GLN A 126 13.84 -35.32 9.92
N LYS A 127 13.40 -35.83 11.07
CA LYS A 127 12.33 -35.20 11.86
C LYS A 127 12.75 -33.82 12.40
N PRO A 128 13.91 -33.66 13.05
CA PRO A 128 14.46 -32.36 13.45
C PRO A 128 14.57 -31.33 12.32
N LEU A 129 14.99 -31.75 11.12
CA LEU A 129 15.09 -30.90 9.95
C LEU A 129 13.72 -30.46 9.44
N ILE A 130 12.72 -31.36 9.41
CA ILE A 130 11.34 -31.02 9.04
C ILE A 130 10.74 -30.04 10.04
N GLU A 131 10.85 -30.34 11.33
CA GLU A 131 10.33 -29.48 12.42
C GLU A 131 11.03 -28.12 12.41
N ALA A 132 12.35 -28.07 12.24
CA ALA A 132 13.09 -26.82 12.09
C ALA A 132 12.62 -26.05 10.86
N THR A 133 12.49 -26.71 9.71
CA THR A 133 12.05 -26.10 8.44
C THR A 133 10.65 -25.50 8.59
N GLU A 134 9.75 -26.22 9.24
CA GLU A 134 8.41 -25.73 9.57
C GLU A 134 8.48 -24.54 10.52
N LEU A 135 9.29 -24.60 11.59
CA LEU A 135 9.49 -23.49 12.52
C LEU A 135 10.11 -22.26 11.86
N MET A 136 11.06 -22.44 10.94
CA MET A 136 11.68 -21.34 10.18
C MET A 136 10.71 -20.76 9.14
N TYR A 137 9.81 -21.57 8.61
CA TYR A 137 8.79 -21.13 7.67
C TYR A 137 7.68 -20.34 8.39
N THR A 138 7.22 -20.83 9.55
CA THR A 138 6.18 -20.17 10.36
C THR A 138 6.72 -19.03 11.22
N HIS A 139 8.02 -19.07 11.57
CA HIS A 139 8.72 -18.07 12.38
C HIS A 139 10.07 -17.67 11.77
N PRO A 140 10.07 -16.98 10.60
CA PRO A 140 11.31 -16.61 9.89
C PRO A 140 12.26 -15.75 10.73
N LEU A 141 11.75 -15.01 11.70
CA LEU A 141 12.54 -14.20 12.63
C LEU A 141 13.29 -15.02 13.69
N GLN A 142 12.84 -16.25 13.93
CA GLN A 142 13.53 -17.21 14.78
C GLN A 142 14.54 -18.04 14.00
N ARG A 143 14.67 -17.85 12.68
CA ARG A 143 15.53 -18.68 11.81
C ARG A 143 16.94 -18.85 12.34
N ARG A 144 17.56 -17.80 12.86
CA ARG A 144 18.89 -17.90 13.48
C ARG A 144 18.88 -18.77 14.74
N THR A 145 17.90 -18.61 15.61
CA THR A 145 17.72 -19.44 16.82
C THR A 145 17.47 -20.90 16.46
N VAL A 146 16.63 -21.16 15.45
CA VAL A 146 16.38 -22.51 14.94
C VAL A 146 17.65 -23.12 14.34
N LEU A 147 18.37 -22.35 13.51
CA LEU A 147 19.65 -22.76 12.94
C LEU A 147 20.71 -23.02 14.02
N ASP A 148 20.79 -22.19 15.06
CA ASP A 148 21.69 -22.39 16.20
C ASP A 148 21.31 -23.65 16.99
N GLY A 149 20.01 -23.88 17.22
CA GLY A 149 19.49 -25.08 17.86
C GLY A 149 19.77 -26.34 17.05
N LEU A 150 19.58 -26.29 15.74
CA LEU A 150 19.84 -27.39 14.82
C LEU A 150 21.35 -27.64 14.66
N THR A 151 22.17 -26.59 14.60
CA THR A 151 23.64 -26.72 14.63
C THR A 151 24.08 -27.41 15.92
N ARG A 152 23.56 -26.97 17.08
CA ARG A 152 23.86 -27.60 18.37
C ARG A 152 23.44 -29.06 18.38
N PHE A 153 22.23 -29.37 17.92
CA PHE A 153 21.72 -30.74 17.83
C PHE A 153 22.64 -31.65 17.02
N VAL A 154 23.06 -31.18 15.85
CA VAL A 154 23.96 -31.93 14.96
C VAL A 154 25.34 -32.12 15.60
N THR A 155 25.82 -31.16 16.40
CA THR A 155 27.12 -31.26 17.09
C THR A 155 27.09 -31.98 18.44
N MET A 156 25.91 -32.31 18.98
CA MET A 156 25.77 -32.96 20.28
C MET A 156 25.71 -34.49 20.13
N ASP A 157 26.75 -35.17 20.64
CA ASP A 157 26.89 -36.63 20.68
C ASP A 157 26.01 -37.28 21.78
N THR A 158 24.78 -36.80 21.93
CA THR A 158 23.86 -37.26 22.97
C THR A 158 22.44 -37.39 22.42
N ASP A 159 21.73 -38.43 22.84
CA ASP A 159 20.28 -38.66 22.68
C ASP A 159 19.41 -37.62 23.41
N GLN A 160 19.90 -36.40 23.62
CA GLN A 160 19.09 -35.34 24.22
C GLN A 160 17.90 -35.03 23.32
N ASP A 161 16.74 -34.93 23.96
CA ASP A 161 15.43 -34.73 23.34
C ASP A 161 15.38 -33.36 22.65
N TYR A 162 15.80 -33.31 21.39
CA TYR A 162 15.74 -32.11 20.54
C TYR A 162 14.37 -31.42 20.54
N PRO A 163 13.24 -32.15 20.52
CA PRO A 163 11.92 -31.59 20.82
C PRO A 163 11.86 -30.77 22.12
N ALA A 164 12.50 -31.22 23.20
CA ALA A 164 12.54 -30.48 24.47
C ALA A 164 13.40 -29.22 24.37
N LEU A 165 14.51 -29.24 23.63
CA LEU A 165 15.33 -28.05 23.35
C LEU A 165 14.56 -27.01 22.52
N LEU A 166 13.89 -27.45 21.45
CA LEU A 166 13.05 -26.56 20.63
C LEU A 166 11.89 -25.99 21.43
N LYS A 167 11.27 -26.81 22.29
CA LYS A 167 10.21 -26.37 23.19
C LYS A 167 10.71 -25.32 24.19
N ASP A 168 11.84 -25.55 24.85
CA ASP A 168 12.44 -24.59 25.79
C ASP A 168 12.78 -23.26 25.08
N LEU A 169 13.37 -23.32 23.88
CA LEU A 169 13.64 -22.13 23.08
C LEU A 169 12.36 -21.37 22.70
N ALA A 170 11.31 -22.09 22.32
CA ALA A 170 10.01 -21.49 22.00
C ALA A 170 9.35 -20.87 23.25
N GLU A 171 9.41 -21.54 24.40
CA GLU A 171 8.89 -21.04 25.68
C GLU A 171 9.65 -19.79 26.15
N GLN A 172 10.98 -19.77 26.03
CA GLN A 172 11.79 -18.59 26.33
C GLN A 172 11.50 -17.42 25.38
N GLY A 173 11.31 -17.70 24.08
CA GLY A 173 10.88 -16.69 23.10
C GLY A 173 9.51 -16.09 23.43
N ALA A 174 8.54 -16.95 23.77
CA ALA A 174 7.20 -16.54 24.17
C ALA A 174 7.22 -15.70 25.46
N LEU A 175 8.04 -16.07 26.45
CA LEU A 175 8.19 -15.31 27.69
C LEU A 175 8.78 -13.92 27.42
N LYS A 176 9.87 -13.84 26.66
CA LYS A 176 10.50 -12.56 26.26
C LYS A 176 9.52 -11.67 25.50
N GLY A 177 8.73 -12.22 24.59
CA GLY A 177 7.74 -11.45 23.87
C GLY A 177 6.60 -10.94 24.75
N LYS A 178 6.12 -11.74 25.71
CA LYS A 178 5.15 -11.26 26.73
C LYS A 178 5.72 -10.13 27.58
N GLU A 179 6.98 -10.23 27.98
CA GLU A 179 7.68 -9.14 28.69
C GLU A 179 7.83 -7.89 27.83
N ALA A 180 8.15 -8.04 26.53
CA ALA A 180 8.23 -6.93 25.59
C ALA A 180 6.88 -6.25 25.34
N ILE A 181 5.81 -7.03 25.15
CA ILE A 181 4.42 -6.54 25.03
C ILE A 181 4.06 -5.72 26.28
N ARG A 182 4.24 -6.30 27.47
CA ARG A 182 3.95 -5.64 28.73
C ARG A 182 4.75 -4.35 28.88
N ARG A 183 6.06 -4.42 28.61
CA ARG A 183 6.94 -3.25 28.66
C ARG A 183 6.42 -2.13 27.78
N VAL A 184 6.01 -2.43 26.54
CA VAL A 184 5.50 -1.39 25.63
C VAL A 184 4.17 -0.82 26.10
N LEU A 185 3.23 -1.66 26.53
CA LEU A 185 1.90 -1.24 26.98
C LEU A 185 1.94 -0.46 28.32
N ASP A 186 2.89 -0.79 29.19
CA ASP A 186 3.08 -0.11 30.49
C ASP A 186 3.95 1.15 30.36
N SER A 187 4.65 1.36 29.24
CA SER A 187 5.52 2.52 29.01
C SER A 187 4.74 3.77 28.61
N LYS A 188 5.25 4.93 29.00
CA LYS A 188 4.75 6.22 28.50
C LYS A 188 5.31 6.51 27.10
N PRO A 189 4.61 7.30 26.26
CA PRO A 189 5.09 7.68 24.93
C PRO A 189 6.50 8.31 24.92
N GLU A 190 6.86 9.05 25.97
CA GLU A 190 8.18 9.69 26.12
C GLU A 190 9.28 8.66 26.38
N GLU A 191 8.98 7.59 27.13
CA GLU A 191 9.90 6.50 27.41
C GLU A 191 10.16 5.69 26.14
N LEU A 192 9.11 5.38 25.39
CA LEU A 192 9.22 4.73 24.07
C LEU A 192 10.00 5.60 23.09
N ARG A 193 9.74 6.91 23.04
CA ARG A 193 10.47 7.85 22.18
C ARG A 193 11.97 7.88 22.50
N ALA A 194 12.33 7.85 23.79
CA ALA A 194 13.70 7.93 24.28
C ALA A 194 14.54 6.68 24.01
N LEU A 195 13.92 5.54 23.66
CA LEU A 195 14.65 4.34 23.25
C LEU A 195 15.44 4.60 21.96
N SER A 196 16.64 4.00 21.86
CA SER A 196 17.38 3.95 20.60
C SER A 196 16.61 3.16 19.55
N LEU A 197 16.96 3.34 18.27
CA LEU A 197 16.30 2.61 17.19
C LEU A 197 16.55 1.10 17.28
N GLU A 198 17.74 0.67 17.70
CA GLU A 198 18.07 -0.74 17.95
C GLU A 198 17.23 -1.33 19.08
N ALA A 199 17.04 -0.58 20.17
CA ALA A 199 16.19 -1.02 21.27
C ALA A 199 14.73 -1.14 20.83
N LYS A 200 14.23 -0.22 19.99
CA LYS A 200 12.88 -0.32 19.40
C LYS A 200 12.77 -1.51 18.46
N ARG A 201 13.75 -1.74 17.57
CA ARG A 201 13.82 -2.93 16.70
C ARG A 201 13.78 -4.21 17.52
N ASP A 202 14.57 -4.29 18.60
CA ASP A 202 14.62 -5.47 19.45
C ASP A 202 13.28 -5.73 20.15
N LEU A 203 12.57 -4.68 20.59
CA LEU A 203 11.19 -4.82 21.09
C LEU A 203 10.24 -5.35 20.02
N VAL A 204 10.30 -4.83 18.78
CA VAL A 204 9.47 -5.37 17.68
C VAL A 204 9.78 -6.84 17.46
N ARG A 205 11.06 -7.22 17.38
CA ARG A 205 11.47 -8.63 17.22
C ARG A 205 10.90 -9.51 18.32
N ASP A 206 11.04 -9.10 19.57
CA ASP A 206 10.62 -9.91 20.70
C ASP A 206 9.08 -10.02 20.75
N ILE A 207 8.35 -8.93 20.47
CA ILE A 207 6.87 -8.93 20.33
C ILE A 207 6.44 -9.90 19.22
N VAL A 208 6.98 -9.73 18.01
CA VAL A 208 6.59 -10.54 16.84
C VAL A 208 6.95 -12.01 17.03
N ALA A 209 8.07 -12.31 17.70
CA ALA A 209 8.45 -13.68 18.04
C ALA A 209 7.43 -14.39 18.96
N SER A 210 6.58 -13.65 19.67
CA SER A 210 5.51 -14.22 20.51
C SER A 210 4.13 -14.26 19.85
N ALA A 211 3.98 -13.80 18.61
CA ALA A 211 2.68 -13.64 17.96
C ALA A 211 1.83 -14.92 17.88
N SER A 212 2.44 -16.11 17.88
CA SER A 212 1.73 -17.40 17.89
C SER A 212 1.25 -17.85 19.28
N THR A 213 1.67 -17.19 20.34
CA THR A 213 1.41 -17.61 21.74
C THR A 213 0.85 -16.52 22.63
N ALA A 214 1.00 -15.25 22.23
CA ALA A 214 0.42 -14.10 22.89
C ALA A 214 -1.06 -13.92 22.52
N ASP A 215 -1.80 -13.20 23.36
CA ASP A 215 -3.12 -12.72 22.95
C ASP A 215 -2.95 -11.82 21.73
N HIS A 216 -3.77 -12.08 20.72
CA HIS A 216 -3.64 -11.44 19.42
C HIS A 216 -3.91 -9.93 19.49
N ASP A 217 -4.78 -9.49 20.40
CA ASP A 217 -5.10 -8.09 20.58
C ASP A 217 -3.97 -7.37 21.35
N ASP A 218 -3.36 -8.03 22.34
CA ASP A 218 -2.28 -7.45 23.13
C ASP A 218 -1.02 -7.17 22.31
N TYR A 219 -0.56 -8.12 21.49
CA TYR A 219 0.64 -7.88 20.69
C TYR A 219 0.40 -6.81 19.61
N ARG A 220 -0.79 -6.78 18.98
CA ARG A 220 -1.16 -5.73 18.02
C ARG A 220 -1.24 -4.37 18.69
N ALA A 221 -1.82 -4.29 19.89
CA ALA A 221 -1.86 -3.06 20.68
C ALA A 221 -0.45 -2.58 21.03
N ALA A 222 0.46 -3.48 21.40
CA ALA A 222 1.85 -3.14 21.67
C ALA A 222 2.56 -2.59 20.41
N LEU A 223 2.43 -3.25 19.26
CA LEU A 223 3.00 -2.76 18.00
C LEU A 223 2.40 -1.40 17.60
N ALA A 224 1.08 -1.23 17.72
CA ALA A 224 0.38 0.02 17.47
C ALA A 224 0.85 1.17 18.39
N ALA A 225 1.20 0.87 19.64
CA ALA A 225 1.76 1.84 20.58
C ALA A 225 3.23 2.17 20.26
N LEU A 226 4.02 1.18 19.81
CA LEU A 226 5.46 1.35 19.54
C LEU A 226 5.75 2.08 18.21
N TYR A 227 5.03 1.75 17.14
CA TYR A 227 5.33 2.22 15.78
C TYR A 227 5.34 3.73 15.56
N PRO A 228 4.46 4.54 16.18
CA PRO A 228 4.56 6.00 16.12
C PRO A 228 5.93 6.54 16.55
N HIS A 229 6.67 5.78 17.37
CA HIS A 229 7.98 6.15 17.91
C HIS A 229 9.17 5.51 17.18
N ILE A 230 8.93 4.67 16.18
CA ILE A 230 9.97 4.14 15.29
C ILE A 230 10.13 5.09 14.10
N GLU A 231 11.28 5.74 14.01
CA GLU A 231 11.67 6.53 12.84
C GLU A 231 12.50 5.68 11.89
N LEU A 232 12.71 6.18 10.67
CA LEU A 232 13.70 5.56 9.78
C LEU A 232 15.09 5.69 10.42
N ASP A 233 15.95 4.73 10.14
CA ASP A 233 17.36 4.85 10.48
C ASP A 233 17.93 6.17 9.90
N PRO A 234 18.61 7.03 10.68
CA PRO A 234 19.04 8.34 10.21
C PRO A 234 19.94 8.30 8.97
N ASP A 235 20.87 7.35 8.91
CA ASP A 235 21.82 7.21 7.79
C ASP A 235 21.09 6.68 6.54
N PHE A 236 20.16 5.75 6.72
CA PHE A 236 19.23 5.33 5.68
C PHE A 236 18.38 6.50 5.18
N ALA A 237 17.73 7.24 6.07
CA ALA A 237 16.83 8.35 5.74
C ALA A 237 17.54 9.47 4.98
N GLN A 238 18.79 9.77 5.33
CA GLN A 238 19.59 10.76 4.61
C GLN A 238 19.89 10.32 3.16
N ARG A 239 20.31 9.07 2.97
CA ARG A 239 20.57 8.51 1.62
C ARG A 239 19.28 8.41 0.81
N ASP A 240 18.22 7.92 1.43
CA ASP A 240 16.88 7.83 0.83
C ASP A 240 16.37 9.20 0.36
N ALA A 241 16.47 10.23 1.19
CA ALA A 241 16.08 11.59 0.80
C ALA A 241 16.88 12.15 -0.39
N ALA A 242 18.13 11.71 -0.59
CA ALA A 242 18.89 12.05 -1.79
C ALA A 242 18.41 11.26 -3.02
N ILE A 243 18.05 9.99 -2.85
CA ILE A 243 17.48 9.13 -3.90
C ILE A 243 16.11 9.68 -4.34
N ARG A 244 15.18 9.91 -3.40
CA ARG A 244 13.84 10.44 -3.67
C ARG A 244 13.87 11.74 -4.46
N ARG A 245 14.77 12.68 -4.12
CA ARG A 245 14.97 13.91 -4.91
C ARG A 245 15.44 13.66 -6.35
N ARG A 246 16.26 12.64 -6.60
CA ARG A 246 16.66 12.28 -7.98
C ARG A 246 15.51 11.63 -8.73
N VAL A 247 14.75 10.75 -8.08
CA VAL A 247 13.51 10.17 -8.63
C VAL A 247 12.53 11.28 -9.02
N GLU A 248 12.24 12.19 -8.08
CA GLU A 248 11.38 13.35 -8.27
C GLU A 248 11.76 14.12 -9.55
N ASN A 249 13.02 14.57 -9.63
CA ASN A 249 13.49 15.33 -10.79
C ASN A 249 13.41 14.53 -12.10
N ARG A 250 13.80 13.26 -12.10
CA ARG A 250 13.77 12.42 -13.31
C ARG A 250 12.34 12.14 -13.76
N ILE A 251 11.40 11.89 -12.85
CA ILE A 251 9.98 11.73 -13.19
C ILE A 251 9.42 13.04 -13.74
N ARG A 252 9.74 14.18 -13.11
CA ARG A 252 9.33 15.52 -13.57
C ARG A 252 9.70 15.72 -15.03
N ASP A 253 10.97 15.54 -15.35
CA ASP A 253 11.50 15.75 -16.70
C ASP A 253 10.91 14.74 -17.69
N ALA A 254 10.77 13.48 -17.27
CA ALA A 254 10.28 12.40 -18.11
C ALA A 254 8.79 12.53 -18.49
N LEU A 255 7.97 13.11 -17.61
CA LEU A 255 6.51 13.18 -17.78
C LEU A 255 6.02 14.60 -18.10
N ARG A 256 6.91 15.59 -18.17
CA ARG A 256 6.56 17.02 -18.34
C ARG A 256 5.58 17.29 -19.49
N ALA A 257 5.75 16.61 -20.63
CA ALA A 257 4.93 16.81 -21.82
C ALA A 257 3.54 16.14 -21.75
N ASP A 258 3.32 15.28 -20.75
CA ASP A 258 2.14 14.42 -20.68
C ASP A 258 1.14 14.84 -19.59
N ILE A 259 1.55 15.66 -18.62
CA ILE A 259 0.74 16.05 -17.45
C ILE A 259 -0.59 16.69 -17.87
N GLY A 260 -0.56 17.70 -18.75
CA GLY A 260 -1.78 18.39 -19.21
C GLY A 260 -2.75 17.49 -20.00
N ARG A 261 -2.27 16.33 -20.46
CA ARG A 261 -3.06 15.38 -21.25
C ARG A 261 -3.61 14.22 -20.42
N TRP A 262 -3.15 14.01 -19.19
CA TRP A 262 -3.44 12.82 -18.37
C TRP A 262 -4.92 12.41 -18.38
N ILE A 263 -5.80 13.37 -18.11
CA ILE A 263 -7.26 13.15 -18.04
C ILE A 263 -7.85 12.65 -19.36
N ASN A 264 -7.23 12.95 -20.50
CA ASN A 264 -7.69 12.57 -21.82
C ASN A 264 -6.98 11.31 -22.36
N LEU A 265 -5.97 10.80 -21.66
CA LEU A 265 -5.28 9.56 -22.02
C LEU A 265 -6.16 8.35 -21.74
N LYS A 266 -6.08 7.35 -22.62
CA LYS A 266 -6.69 6.03 -22.39
C LYS A 266 -5.96 5.30 -21.26
N HIS A 267 -6.59 4.26 -20.70
CA HIS A 267 -6.01 3.46 -19.63
C HIS A 267 -4.63 2.91 -19.98
N GLU A 268 -4.43 2.43 -21.21
CA GLU A 268 -3.16 1.86 -21.67
C GLU A 268 -2.07 2.94 -21.77
N GLU A 269 -2.43 4.14 -22.23
CA GLU A 269 -1.49 5.27 -22.33
C GLU A 269 -1.08 5.77 -20.94
N ARG A 270 -2.04 5.88 -20.01
CA ARG A 270 -1.77 6.20 -18.61
C ARG A 270 -0.85 5.16 -17.97
N GLN A 271 -1.12 3.87 -18.18
CA GLN A 271 -0.28 2.78 -17.68
C GLN A 271 1.16 2.90 -18.19
N VAL A 272 1.39 3.18 -19.48
CA VAL A 272 2.75 3.35 -20.03
C VAL A 272 3.52 4.48 -19.33
N LEU A 273 2.85 5.59 -18.99
CA LEU A 273 3.48 6.68 -18.23
C LEU A 273 3.82 6.27 -16.79
N LEU A 274 2.92 5.53 -16.13
CA LEU A 274 3.16 4.99 -14.80
C LEU A 274 4.31 3.98 -14.80
N GLU A 275 4.40 3.10 -15.80
CA GLU A 275 5.51 2.16 -15.98
C GLU A 275 6.84 2.89 -16.20
N LYS A 276 6.83 4.02 -16.92
CA LYS A 276 8.00 4.88 -17.07
C LYS A 276 8.47 5.46 -15.74
N ALA A 277 7.55 5.97 -14.91
CA ALA A 277 7.87 6.46 -13.57
C ALA A 277 8.38 5.33 -12.64
N LEU A 278 7.71 4.17 -12.68
CA LEU A 278 8.08 2.98 -11.94
C LEU A 278 9.52 2.55 -12.25
N LYS A 279 9.89 2.53 -13.53
CA LYS A 279 11.24 2.20 -13.99
C LYS A 279 12.29 3.19 -13.47
N ILE A 280 12.01 4.48 -13.52
CA ILE A 280 12.91 5.52 -12.98
C ILE A 280 13.14 5.28 -11.48
N HIS A 281 12.08 5.04 -10.72
CA HIS A 281 12.19 4.73 -9.29
C HIS A 281 13.04 3.49 -9.04
N ALA A 282 12.75 2.39 -9.75
CA ALA A 282 13.49 1.15 -9.61
C ALA A 282 14.99 1.29 -9.95
N GLU A 283 15.33 2.05 -10.99
CA GLU A 283 16.72 2.34 -11.38
C GLU A 283 17.45 3.14 -10.30
N GLU A 284 16.85 4.20 -9.77
CA GLU A 284 17.48 5.06 -8.74
C GLU A 284 17.70 4.33 -7.41
N TYR A 285 16.83 3.39 -7.06
CA TYR A 285 16.97 2.52 -5.88
C TYR A 285 17.83 1.27 -6.13
N GLY A 286 18.30 1.04 -7.36
CA GLY A 286 19.15 -0.09 -7.70
C GLY A 286 18.45 -1.45 -7.58
N MET A 287 17.17 -1.53 -7.95
CA MET A 287 16.35 -2.76 -7.86
C MET A 287 16.68 -3.80 -8.97
N GLY A 288 17.56 -3.45 -9.92
CA GLY A 288 17.95 -4.31 -11.03
C GLY A 288 16.76 -4.75 -11.88
N ASP A 289 16.73 -6.02 -12.27
CA ASP A 289 15.69 -6.59 -13.14
C ASP A 289 14.40 -6.98 -12.38
N ARG A 290 14.33 -6.77 -11.06
CA ARG A 290 13.17 -7.10 -10.23
C ARG A 290 12.17 -5.94 -10.17
N ILE A 291 11.82 -5.41 -11.33
CA ILE A 291 10.83 -4.34 -11.47
C ILE A 291 9.45 -4.99 -11.61
N PRO A 292 8.46 -4.66 -10.77
CA PRO A 292 7.16 -5.27 -10.85
C PRO A 292 6.42 -4.80 -12.10
N LYS A 293 5.50 -5.62 -12.60
CA LYS A 293 4.60 -5.22 -13.68
C LYS A 293 3.41 -4.44 -13.10
N ILE A 294 2.95 -3.39 -13.79
CA ILE A 294 1.69 -2.74 -13.44
C ILE A 294 0.52 -3.52 -14.05
N THR A 295 -0.49 -3.84 -13.23
CA THR A 295 -1.74 -4.44 -13.69
C THR A 295 -2.93 -3.62 -13.19
N LEU A 296 -3.91 -3.40 -14.07
CA LEU A 296 -5.15 -2.72 -13.69
C LEU A 296 -6.11 -3.77 -13.12
N SER A 297 -6.57 -3.57 -11.90
CA SER A 297 -7.44 -4.52 -11.18
C SER A 297 -8.55 -3.79 -10.43
N ASN A 298 -9.67 -4.46 -10.19
CA ASN A 298 -10.67 -3.95 -9.26
C ASN A 298 -10.32 -4.43 -7.84
N LEU A 299 -9.83 -3.51 -7.01
CA LEU A 299 -9.42 -3.79 -5.63
C LEU A 299 -10.51 -3.41 -4.60
N ASN A 300 -11.72 -3.10 -5.04
CA ASN A 300 -12.80 -2.71 -4.15
C ASN A 300 -13.34 -3.95 -3.42
N GLN A 301 -13.24 -3.94 -2.09
CA GLN A 301 -13.92 -4.89 -1.22
C GLN A 301 -15.07 -4.16 -0.50
N PRO A 302 -16.14 -4.86 -0.06
CA PRO A 302 -17.18 -4.25 0.74
C PRO A 302 -16.59 -3.49 1.94
N GLY A 303 -16.80 -2.16 1.98
CA GLY A 303 -16.32 -1.29 3.05
C GLY A 303 -14.86 -0.81 2.95
N VAL A 304 -14.07 -1.27 1.96
CA VAL A 304 -12.65 -0.89 1.81
C VAL A 304 -12.34 -0.54 0.35
N LYS A 305 -11.88 0.71 0.14
CA LYS A 305 -11.39 1.17 -1.16
C LYS A 305 -9.86 1.27 -1.10
N SER A 306 -9.16 0.32 -1.74
CA SER A 306 -7.72 0.43 -1.93
C SER A 306 -7.38 1.19 -3.22
N CYS A 307 -6.29 1.96 -3.22
CA CYS A 307 -5.79 2.65 -4.42
C CYS A 307 -4.82 1.74 -5.20
N GLY A 308 -4.02 0.95 -4.49
CA GLY A 308 -3.06 0.02 -5.07
C GLY A 308 -2.75 -1.14 -4.13
N MET A 309 -1.95 -2.09 -4.61
CA MET A 309 -1.33 -3.14 -3.81
C MET A 309 -0.13 -3.70 -4.56
N PHE A 310 1.01 -3.84 -3.87
CA PHE A 310 2.11 -4.67 -4.33
C PHE A 310 1.89 -6.15 -3.97
N ASP A 311 1.72 -6.98 -4.98
CA ASP A 311 1.66 -8.44 -4.89
C ASP A 311 3.08 -9.01 -5.00
N ARG A 312 3.58 -9.54 -3.89
CA ARG A 312 4.94 -10.08 -3.78
C ARG A 312 5.13 -11.41 -4.48
N ILE A 313 4.05 -12.18 -4.65
CA ILE A 313 4.11 -13.53 -5.23
C ILE A 313 4.25 -13.39 -6.74
N GLU A 314 3.35 -12.62 -7.34
CA GLU A 314 3.35 -12.37 -8.79
C GLU A 314 4.36 -11.28 -9.20
N ASN A 315 4.92 -10.56 -8.23
CA ASN A 315 5.76 -9.39 -8.44
C ASN A 315 5.04 -8.35 -9.31
N GLU A 316 3.82 -7.99 -8.92
CA GLU A 316 2.94 -7.06 -9.63
C GLU A 316 2.50 -5.90 -8.74
N ILE A 317 2.33 -4.72 -9.32
CA ILE A 317 1.62 -3.60 -8.70
C ILE A 317 0.23 -3.56 -9.31
N LYS A 318 -0.77 -3.88 -8.50
CA LYS A 318 -2.19 -3.82 -8.88
C LYS A 318 -2.71 -2.41 -8.59
N ILE A 319 -3.22 -1.72 -9.60
CA ILE A 319 -3.79 -0.37 -9.47
C ILE A 319 -5.30 -0.40 -9.65
N ASN A 320 -6.02 0.24 -8.72
CA ASN A 320 -7.48 0.34 -8.74
C ASN A 320 -7.98 1.43 -9.69
N HIS A 321 -8.08 1.10 -10.98
CA HIS A 321 -8.59 2.01 -12.01
C HIS A 321 -10.09 2.36 -11.86
N GLU A 322 -10.86 1.56 -11.11
CA GLU A 322 -12.27 1.84 -10.83
C GLU A 322 -12.45 2.94 -9.77
N TYR A 323 -11.39 3.26 -9.02
CA TYR A 323 -11.41 4.40 -8.11
C TYR A 323 -11.10 5.70 -8.87
N GLN A 324 -12.02 6.12 -9.74
CA GLN A 324 -11.86 7.26 -10.67
C GLN A 324 -11.23 8.50 -10.04
N LYS A 325 -11.68 8.91 -8.84
CA LYS A 325 -11.10 10.08 -8.13
C LYS A 325 -9.58 10.02 -7.98
N LYS A 326 -9.01 8.83 -7.78
CA LYS A 326 -7.56 8.61 -7.61
C LYS A 326 -6.87 8.28 -8.94
N TRP A 327 -7.59 7.64 -9.87
CA TRP A 327 -7.06 7.28 -11.18
C TRP A 327 -6.99 8.45 -12.17
N ASP A 328 -7.93 9.40 -12.08
CA ASP A 328 -7.98 10.60 -12.92
C ASP A 328 -7.04 11.70 -12.45
N ASP A 329 -6.46 11.56 -11.26
CA ASP A 329 -5.44 12.43 -10.71
C ASP A 329 -4.05 11.79 -10.91
N LEU A 330 -3.22 12.40 -11.76
CA LEU A 330 -1.87 11.91 -12.05
C LEU A 330 -1.01 11.85 -10.77
N ASP A 331 -1.16 12.82 -9.87
CA ASP A 331 -0.37 12.91 -8.63
C ASP A 331 -0.65 11.71 -7.74
N GLU A 332 -1.92 11.35 -7.61
CA GLU A 332 -2.40 10.22 -6.82
C GLU A 332 -2.05 8.87 -7.46
N ALA A 333 -2.15 8.77 -8.79
CA ALA A 333 -1.75 7.58 -9.52
C ALA A 333 -0.24 7.31 -9.39
N LEU A 334 0.59 8.36 -9.47
CA LEU A 334 2.02 8.24 -9.24
C LEU A 334 2.38 7.98 -7.78
N ASP A 335 1.77 8.69 -6.82
CA ASP A 335 1.93 8.42 -5.38
C ASP A 335 1.69 6.94 -5.13
N THR A 336 0.57 6.40 -5.62
CA THR A 336 0.22 4.98 -5.49
C THR A 336 1.30 4.08 -6.10
N VAL A 337 1.70 4.28 -7.36
CA VAL A 337 2.69 3.40 -8.02
C VAL A 337 4.04 3.43 -7.31
N ILE A 338 4.49 4.60 -6.87
CA ILE A 338 5.76 4.77 -6.17
C ILE A 338 5.69 4.21 -4.75
N HIS A 339 4.56 4.39 -4.06
CA HIS A 339 4.28 3.78 -2.77
C HIS A 339 4.38 2.25 -2.85
N GLU A 340 3.66 1.63 -3.78
CA GLU A 340 3.67 0.17 -3.96
C GLU A 340 5.05 -0.34 -4.41
N ASN A 341 5.76 0.38 -5.29
CA ASN A 341 7.13 -0.02 -5.65
C ASN A 341 8.13 0.15 -4.50
N THR A 342 7.85 1.02 -3.53
CA THR A 342 8.64 1.14 -2.32
C THR A 342 8.47 -0.12 -1.44
N HIS A 343 7.29 -0.74 -1.42
CA HIS A 343 7.12 -2.06 -0.81
C HIS A 343 7.93 -3.15 -1.52
N ASN A 344 8.07 -3.10 -2.85
CA ASN A 344 8.99 -3.98 -3.57
C ASN A 344 10.45 -3.80 -3.12
N TYR A 345 10.92 -2.55 -3.03
CA TYR A 345 12.27 -2.26 -2.52
C TYR A 345 12.51 -2.80 -1.11
N GLN A 346 11.55 -2.57 -0.21
CA GLN A 346 11.60 -3.07 1.16
C GLN A 346 11.67 -4.61 1.21
N ASN A 347 10.88 -5.28 0.36
CA ASN A 347 10.91 -6.74 0.22
C ASN A 347 12.28 -7.24 -0.30
N GLN A 348 12.91 -6.52 -1.22
CA GLN A 348 14.26 -6.84 -1.68
C GLN A 348 15.32 -6.65 -0.59
N LEU A 349 15.24 -5.59 0.21
CA LEU A 349 16.12 -5.40 1.37
C LEU A 349 15.92 -6.51 2.41
N ALA A 350 14.68 -6.88 2.71
CA ALA A 350 14.38 -7.99 3.61
C ALA A 350 14.91 -9.33 3.07
N THR A 351 14.84 -9.56 1.75
CA THR A 351 15.42 -10.75 1.10
C THR A 351 16.94 -10.77 1.24
N LYS A 352 17.63 -9.64 0.96
CA LYS A 352 19.08 -9.50 1.13
C LYS A 352 19.53 -9.66 2.59
N LEU A 353 18.71 -9.26 3.55
CA LEU A 353 18.95 -9.53 4.96
C LEU A 353 18.83 -11.04 5.25
N ALA A 354 17.79 -11.69 4.73
CA ALA A 354 17.51 -13.10 4.97
C ALA A 354 18.51 -14.06 4.31
N ASP A 355 19.17 -13.65 3.22
CA ASP A 355 20.22 -14.42 2.55
C ASP A 355 21.64 -14.11 3.07
N GLY A 356 21.78 -13.11 3.96
CA GLY A 356 23.05 -12.71 4.56
C GLY A 356 23.85 -11.71 3.74
N SER A 357 23.32 -11.17 2.64
CA SER A 357 23.97 -10.09 1.88
C SER A 357 24.02 -8.76 2.64
N ILE A 358 23.11 -8.56 3.60
CA ILE A 358 23.12 -7.42 4.54
C ILE A 358 23.41 -7.98 5.94
N GLU A 359 24.55 -7.61 6.51
CA GLU A 359 25.03 -8.09 7.82
C GLU A 359 25.13 -6.95 8.85
N PRO A 360 25.25 -7.25 10.16
CA PRO A 360 25.51 -6.22 11.17
C PRO A 360 26.74 -5.37 10.81
N GLY A 361 26.55 -4.06 10.75
CA GLY A 361 27.57 -3.09 10.33
C GLY A 361 27.34 -2.55 8.91
N ASP A 362 26.48 -3.19 8.11
CA ASP A 362 26.00 -2.62 6.86
C ASP A 362 25.07 -1.40 7.15
N PRO A 363 25.21 -0.28 6.41
CA PRO A 363 24.34 0.90 6.58
C PRO A 363 22.85 0.63 6.39
N ASP A 364 22.47 -0.43 5.67
CA ASP A 364 21.07 -0.82 5.47
C ASP A 364 20.58 -1.82 6.54
N TYR A 365 21.45 -2.39 7.37
CA TYR A 365 21.12 -3.49 8.28
C TYR A 365 19.95 -3.18 9.22
N LEU A 366 20.00 -2.04 9.89
CA LEU A 366 18.99 -1.69 10.89
C LEU A 366 17.62 -1.47 10.25
N GLN A 367 17.59 -0.76 9.12
CA GLN A 367 16.36 -0.47 8.40
C GLN A 367 15.79 -1.72 7.71
N ALA A 368 16.62 -2.51 7.03
CA ALA A 368 16.21 -3.78 6.42
C ALA A 368 15.65 -4.75 7.48
N SER A 369 16.25 -4.77 8.68
CA SER A 369 15.73 -5.55 9.80
C SER A 369 14.35 -5.08 10.24
N LEU A 370 14.13 -3.77 10.34
CA LEU A 370 12.80 -3.23 10.69
C LEU A 370 11.75 -3.53 9.62
N PHE A 371 12.11 -3.46 8.32
CA PHE A 371 11.19 -3.85 7.25
C PHE A 371 10.85 -5.34 7.30
N ALA A 372 11.84 -6.22 7.48
CA ALA A 372 11.62 -7.65 7.63
C ALA A 372 10.77 -7.99 8.87
N LEU A 373 10.95 -7.24 9.97
CA LEU A 373 10.19 -7.42 11.21
C LEU A 373 8.75 -6.90 11.12
N ASN A 374 8.51 -5.84 10.35
CA ASN A 374 7.17 -5.28 10.14
C ASN A 374 6.38 -6.09 9.09
N ASP A 375 7.00 -7.04 8.42
CA ASP A 375 6.33 -7.98 7.55
C ASP A 375 5.59 -9.10 8.32
N GLY A 376 4.56 -9.68 7.71
CA GLY A 376 3.79 -10.78 8.31
C GLY A 376 3.15 -10.40 9.65
N TYR A 377 3.53 -11.08 10.74
CA TYR A 377 3.00 -10.84 12.09
C TYR A 377 3.34 -9.45 12.65
N GLY A 378 4.36 -8.77 12.14
CA GLY A 378 4.61 -7.38 12.52
C GLY A 378 3.68 -6.39 11.85
N TYR A 379 2.95 -6.78 10.81
CA TYR A 379 2.11 -5.87 10.07
C TYR A 379 0.75 -5.73 10.75
N VAL A 380 0.44 -4.52 11.23
CA VAL A 380 -0.81 -4.24 11.94
C VAL A 380 -1.87 -3.79 10.94
N GLN A 381 -2.71 -4.74 10.52
CA GLN A 381 -3.83 -4.55 9.59
C GLN A 381 -5.10 -3.97 10.28
N ASN A 382 -6.15 -3.77 9.46
CA ASN A 382 -7.57 -3.51 9.75
C ASN A 382 -7.97 -3.32 11.23
N GLY A 383 -8.64 -2.20 11.51
CA GLY A 383 -9.20 -1.88 12.83
C GLY A 383 -8.33 -0.90 13.65
N VAL A 384 -7.10 -0.64 13.21
CA VAL A 384 -6.27 0.43 13.80
C VAL A 384 -6.55 1.79 13.18
N PRO A 385 -6.38 2.90 13.92
CA PRO A 385 -6.48 4.24 13.37
C PRO A 385 -5.52 4.41 12.18
N HIS A 386 -5.97 5.11 11.13
CA HIS A 386 -5.18 5.36 9.91
C HIS A 386 -3.80 5.96 10.19
N LYS A 387 -3.70 6.83 11.20
CA LYS A 387 -2.43 7.41 11.64
C LYS A 387 -1.45 6.35 12.14
N THR A 388 -1.93 5.35 12.87
CA THR A 388 -1.13 4.22 13.36
C THR A 388 -0.68 3.35 12.20
N TYR A 389 -1.59 3.03 11.28
CA TYR A 389 -1.26 2.31 10.06
C TYR A 389 -0.11 2.97 9.28
N LYS A 390 -0.20 4.28 9.01
CA LYS A 390 0.85 5.05 8.34
C LYS A 390 2.16 5.17 9.12
N SER A 391 2.15 4.90 10.42
CA SER A 391 3.32 5.03 11.27
C SER A 391 4.21 3.79 11.28
N GLN A 392 3.70 2.65 10.78
CA GLN A 392 4.45 1.41 10.64
C GLN A 392 5.71 1.62 9.80
N PRO A 393 6.85 0.95 10.10
CA PRO A 393 8.10 1.16 9.38
C PRO A 393 7.99 1.07 7.85
N MET A 394 7.33 0.03 7.31
CA MET A 394 7.15 -0.14 5.86
C MET A 394 6.25 0.95 5.27
N GLU A 395 5.11 1.20 5.89
CA GLU A 395 4.15 2.21 5.44
C GLU A 395 4.74 3.62 5.48
N ARG A 396 5.42 3.99 6.56
CA ARG A 396 6.03 5.31 6.71
C ARG A 396 6.99 5.60 5.58
N HIS A 397 7.85 4.64 5.23
CA HIS A 397 8.79 4.78 4.12
C HIS A 397 8.04 4.89 2.77
N ALA A 398 7.05 4.04 2.52
CA ALA A 398 6.28 4.06 1.28
C ALA A 398 5.47 5.37 1.11
N TRP A 399 4.85 5.88 2.18
CA TRP A 399 4.14 7.17 2.18
C TRP A 399 5.09 8.37 2.02
N LEU A 400 6.32 8.29 2.52
CA LEU A 400 7.33 9.31 2.24
C LEU A 400 7.73 9.28 0.76
N ALA A 401 7.99 8.10 0.20
CA ALA A 401 8.38 7.97 -1.20
C ALA A 401 7.29 8.46 -2.17
N GLY A 402 6.06 8.01 -2.00
CA GLY A 402 4.94 8.44 -2.85
C GLY A 402 4.49 9.88 -2.58
N GLY A 403 4.48 10.32 -1.32
CA GLY A 403 4.04 11.66 -0.93
C GLY A 403 4.92 12.80 -1.45
N ASP A 404 6.23 12.57 -1.61
CA ASP A 404 7.12 13.54 -2.27
C ASP A 404 6.75 13.72 -3.75
N ILE A 405 6.28 12.66 -4.41
CA ILE A 405 5.84 12.70 -5.81
C ILE A 405 4.47 13.36 -5.97
N ARG A 406 3.57 13.23 -4.99
CA ARG A 406 2.23 13.86 -5.03
C ARG A 406 2.25 15.38 -5.22
N ASN A 407 3.35 16.05 -4.87
CA ASN A 407 3.50 17.50 -5.01
C ASN A 407 4.44 17.91 -6.14
N LEU A 408 4.83 16.97 -6.99
CA LEU A 408 5.92 17.10 -7.96
C LEU A 408 5.80 18.34 -8.83
N TRP A 409 4.57 18.65 -9.25
CA TRP A 409 4.28 19.75 -10.16
C TRP A 409 3.60 20.94 -9.52
N LEU A 410 3.32 20.91 -8.21
CA LEU A 410 2.64 22.02 -7.56
C LEU A 410 3.47 23.31 -7.63
N ALA A 411 4.79 23.20 -7.49
CA ALA A 411 5.70 24.34 -7.63
C ALA A 411 5.75 24.86 -9.07
N ASP A 412 5.84 23.97 -10.06
CA ASP A 412 5.86 24.32 -11.48
C ASP A 412 4.54 24.97 -11.90
N ALA A 413 3.42 24.36 -11.51
CA ALA A 413 2.07 24.86 -11.74
C ALA A 413 1.91 26.28 -11.16
N ARG A 414 2.39 26.51 -9.93
CA ARG A 414 2.36 27.84 -9.29
C ARG A 414 3.23 28.86 -10.02
N ALA A 415 4.44 28.48 -10.42
CA ALA A 415 5.34 29.37 -11.15
C ALA A 415 4.77 29.75 -12.52
N GLU A 416 4.18 28.77 -13.22
CA GLU A 416 3.56 28.98 -14.52
C GLU A 416 2.28 29.82 -14.43
N ALA A 417 1.45 29.56 -13.41
CA ALA A 417 0.30 30.36 -13.04
C ALA A 417 0.68 31.84 -12.78
N GLN A 418 1.76 32.08 -12.05
CA GLN A 418 2.29 33.43 -11.81
C GLN A 418 2.78 34.10 -13.10
N ALA A 419 3.40 33.34 -14.01
CA ALA A 419 3.82 33.85 -15.31
C ALA A 419 2.60 34.29 -16.17
N VAL A 420 1.53 33.49 -16.20
CA VAL A 420 0.29 33.84 -16.92
C VAL A 420 -0.39 35.07 -16.30
N LEU A 421 -0.42 35.18 -14.97
CA LEU A 421 -0.92 36.39 -14.30
C LEU A 421 -0.18 37.64 -14.76
N LYS A 422 1.15 37.57 -14.88
CA LYS A 422 1.97 38.67 -15.36
C LYS A 422 1.69 38.99 -16.84
N GLU A 423 1.52 37.98 -17.69
CA GLU A 423 1.14 38.19 -19.11
C GLU A 423 -0.22 38.88 -19.23
N LEU A 424 -1.19 38.51 -18.40
CA LEU A 424 -2.51 39.16 -18.33
C LEU A 424 -2.40 40.62 -17.89
N GLU A 425 -1.54 40.92 -16.91
CA GLU A 425 -1.27 42.27 -16.43
C GLU A 425 -0.63 43.14 -17.53
N GLU A 426 0.40 42.62 -18.20
CA GLU A 426 1.08 43.30 -19.31
C GLU A 426 0.13 43.56 -20.49
N ALA A 427 -0.81 42.65 -20.74
CA ALA A 427 -1.85 42.81 -21.76
C ALA A 427 -2.99 43.76 -21.34
N LYS A 428 -2.98 44.28 -20.11
CA LYS A 428 -4.07 45.07 -19.51
C LYS A 428 -5.41 44.32 -19.49
N LEU A 429 -5.34 43.00 -19.33
CA LEU A 429 -6.50 42.12 -19.28
C LEU A 429 -6.85 41.72 -17.84
N GLN A 430 -6.07 42.13 -16.82
CA GLN A 430 -6.32 41.71 -15.43
C GLN A 430 -7.72 42.06 -14.93
N ASP A 431 -8.26 43.22 -15.32
CA ASP A 431 -9.60 43.67 -14.94
C ASP A 431 -10.71 42.85 -15.61
N ARG A 432 -10.40 42.14 -16.71
CA ARG A 432 -11.33 41.23 -17.39
C ARG A 432 -11.32 39.82 -16.78
N TYR A 433 -10.34 39.50 -15.94
CA TYR A 433 -10.16 38.15 -15.37
C TYR A 433 -9.77 38.13 -13.88
N PRO A 434 -10.52 38.82 -12.98
CA PRO A 434 -10.28 38.73 -11.54
C PRO A 434 -10.46 37.30 -10.98
N GLN A 435 -11.05 36.41 -11.78
CA GLN A 435 -11.31 35.02 -11.47
C GLN A 435 -10.04 34.14 -11.57
N PHE A 436 -9.06 34.51 -12.41
CA PHE A 436 -7.85 33.69 -12.59
C PHE A 436 -7.02 33.66 -11.30
N GLU A 437 -6.91 34.79 -10.61
CA GLU A 437 -6.30 34.88 -9.28
C GLU A 437 -7.09 34.09 -8.23
N ARG A 438 -8.44 34.11 -8.29
CA ARG A 438 -9.29 33.29 -7.39
C ARG A 438 -9.15 31.79 -7.67
N LEU A 439 -9.01 31.38 -8.93
CA LEU A 439 -8.78 30.00 -9.33
C LEU A 439 -7.39 29.52 -8.90
N LEU A 440 -6.36 30.34 -9.07
CA LEU A 440 -5.03 30.10 -8.49
C LEU A 440 -5.12 29.86 -6.98
N ASN A 441 -5.82 30.76 -6.29
CA ASN A 441 -5.97 30.74 -4.84
C ASN A 441 -6.90 29.62 -4.34
N ALA A 442 -7.84 29.15 -5.17
CA ALA A 442 -8.70 28.01 -4.87
C ALA A 442 -8.02 26.68 -5.18
N ALA A 443 -7.13 26.65 -6.17
CA ALA A 443 -6.35 25.49 -6.54
C ALA A 443 -5.15 25.24 -5.60
N THR A 444 -5.03 25.99 -4.50
CA THR A 444 -3.97 25.82 -3.50
C THR A 444 -4.00 24.51 -2.72
N GLY A 445 -4.91 23.57 -3.04
CA GLY A 445 -5.17 22.39 -2.23
C GLY A 445 -5.30 21.08 -3.01
N GLU A 446 -4.20 20.60 -3.61
CA GLU A 446 -3.96 19.16 -3.90
C GLU A 446 -4.21 18.61 -5.32
N ASN A 447 -4.74 19.37 -6.30
CA ASN A 447 -4.90 18.85 -7.68
C ASN A 447 -4.10 19.69 -8.69
N THR A 448 -2.87 19.27 -9.00
CA THR A 448 -1.99 20.00 -9.93
C THR A 448 -2.45 19.88 -11.38
N THR A 449 -3.07 18.76 -11.76
CA THR A 449 -3.60 18.50 -13.11
C THR A 449 -4.63 19.57 -13.49
N SER A 450 -5.56 19.89 -12.60
CA SER A 450 -6.55 20.96 -12.81
C SER A 450 -5.91 22.33 -13.04
N ILE A 451 -4.80 22.64 -12.35
CA ILE A 451 -4.09 23.90 -12.53
C ILE A 451 -3.48 24.00 -13.92
N PHE A 452 -2.77 22.97 -14.39
CA PHE A 452 -2.16 22.98 -15.72
C PHE A 452 -3.21 23.09 -16.83
N THR A 453 -4.31 22.33 -16.74
CA THR A 453 -5.38 22.45 -17.73
C THR A 453 -6.00 23.84 -17.74
N LEU A 454 -6.16 24.50 -16.58
CA LEU A 454 -6.61 25.90 -16.51
C LEU A 454 -5.62 26.86 -17.16
N ILE A 455 -4.32 26.68 -16.90
CA ILE A 455 -3.23 27.49 -17.47
C ILE A 455 -3.19 27.36 -19.00
N GLU A 456 -3.15 26.12 -19.51
CA GLU A 456 -3.08 25.84 -20.96
C GLU A 456 -4.29 26.42 -21.68
N GLY A 457 -5.49 26.18 -21.17
CA GLY A 457 -6.71 26.71 -21.74
C GLY A 457 -6.77 28.25 -21.74
N THR A 458 -6.24 28.88 -20.68
CA THR A 458 -6.15 30.35 -20.61
C THR A 458 -5.17 30.90 -21.65
N ARG A 459 -4.00 30.26 -21.82
CA ARG A 459 -3.02 30.65 -22.84
C ARG A 459 -3.53 30.47 -24.26
N GLU A 460 -4.16 29.34 -24.56
CA GLU A 460 -4.79 29.12 -25.87
C GLU A 460 -5.78 30.24 -26.19
N TYR A 461 -6.61 30.62 -25.22
CA TYR A 461 -7.57 31.69 -25.39
C TYR A 461 -6.90 33.07 -25.58
N ILE A 462 -5.87 33.41 -24.80
CA ILE A 462 -5.09 34.67 -24.98
C ILE A 462 -4.52 34.75 -26.40
N VAL A 463 -3.93 33.67 -26.91
CA VAL A 463 -3.38 33.65 -28.28
C VAL A 463 -4.48 33.83 -29.32
N ALA A 464 -5.62 33.18 -29.12
CA ALA A 464 -6.78 33.28 -30.01
C ALA A 464 -7.39 34.68 -30.07
N THR A 465 -7.48 35.41 -28.95
CA THR A 465 -7.98 36.80 -28.94
C THR A 465 -7.10 37.77 -29.76
N LYS A 466 -5.89 37.36 -30.16
CA LYS A 466 -5.02 38.13 -31.07
C LYS A 466 -5.27 37.82 -32.56
N LYS A 467 -6.10 36.83 -32.87
CA LYS A 467 -6.45 36.39 -34.23
C LYS A 467 -7.96 36.19 -34.32
N GLU A 468 -8.68 37.22 -34.79
CA GLU A 468 -10.16 37.23 -34.85
C GLU A 468 -10.76 35.95 -35.47
N ASP A 469 -10.13 35.36 -36.49
CA ASP A 469 -10.63 34.17 -37.19
C ASP A 469 -10.47 32.84 -36.42
N GLU A 470 -9.61 32.79 -35.39
CA GLU A 470 -9.34 31.57 -34.60
C GLU A 470 -10.01 31.60 -33.21
N GLU A 471 -10.62 32.72 -32.84
CA GLU A 471 -11.12 32.98 -31.49
C GLU A 471 -12.21 32.01 -31.05
N GLU A 472 -13.24 31.81 -31.90
CA GLU A 472 -14.38 30.96 -31.56
C GLU A 472 -13.98 29.48 -31.41
N ALA A 473 -13.09 28.98 -32.29
CA ALA A 473 -12.63 27.59 -32.24
C ALA A 473 -11.76 27.30 -31.00
N ALA A 474 -10.87 28.22 -30.62
CA ALA A 474 -10.07 28.10 -29.40
C ALA A 474 -10.94 28.18 -28.14
N ARG A 475 -11.93 29.09 -28.16
CA ARG A 475 -12.90 29.22 -27.09
C ARG A 475 -13.75 27.97 -26.88
N GLU A 476 -14.23 27.34 -27.96
CA GLU A 476 -14.97 26.08 -27.86
C GLU A 476 -14.12 24.97 -27.25
N ARG A 477 -12.83 24.88 -27.62
CA ARG A 477 -11.88 23.94 -27.00
C ARG A 477 -11.70 24.23 -25.51
N TYR A 478 -11.51 25.49 -25.14
CA TYR A 478 -11.36 25.87 -23.74
C TYR A 478 -12.62 25.57 -22.92
N MET A 479 -13.81 25.88 -23.43
CA MET A 479 -15.08 25.57 -22.76
C MET A 479 -15.30 24.05 -22.62
N ARG A 480 -14.78 23.24 -23.55
CA ARG A 480 -14.80 21.78 -23.43
C ARG A 480 -13.86 21.29 -22.34
N GLN A 481 -12.64 21.84 -22.25
CA GLN A 481 -11.69 21.55 -21.17
C GLN A 481 -12.26 21.93 -19.81
N LEU A 482 -12.84 23.13 -19.66
CA LEU A 482 -13.45 23.57 -18.39
C LEU A 482 -14.60 22.67 -17.95
N ARG A 483 -15.47 22.22 -18.86
CA ARG A 483 -16.54 21.26 -18.53
C ARG A 483 -15.97 19.90 -18.12
N ASN A 484 -14.91 19.46 -18.79
CA ASN A 484 -14.22 18.23 -18.42
C ASN A 484 -13.61 18.34 -17.01
N LEU A 485 -12.94 19.46 -16.70
CA LEU A 485 -12.43 19.71 -15.35
C LEU A 485 -13.57 19.76 -14.32
N GLN A 486 -14.69 20.41 -14.65
CA GLN A 486 -15.84 20.51 -13.75
C GLN A 486 -16.39 19.13 -13.37
N SER A 487 -16.45 18.18 -14.31
CA SER A 487 -16.93 16.82 -14.03
C SER A 487 -15.92 15.97 -13.24
N HIS A 488 -14.66 16.38 -13.17
CA HIS A 488 -13.58 15.68 -12.45
C HIS A 488 -13.07 16.46 -11.24
N ALA A 489 -13.75 17.54 -10.84
CA ALA A 489 -13.38 18.32 -9.67
C ALA A 489 -13.39 17.47 -8.41
N THR A 490 -12.34 17.59 -7.61
CA THR A 490 -12.11 16.75 -6.41
C THR A 490 -12.75 17.33 -5.15
N SER A 491 -13.20 18.59 -5.21
CA SER A 491 -13.85 19.36 -4.14
C SER A 491 -15.01 20.22 -4.67
N GLU A 492 -15.97 20.53 -3.79
CA GLU A 492 -17.08 21.45 -4.11
C GLU A 492 -16.58 22.86 -4.43
N SER A 493 -15.53 23.32 -3.76
CA SER A 493 -14.92 24.63 -4.02
C SER A 493 -14.30 24.71 -5.41
N GLU A 494 -13.62 23.66 -5.85
CA GLU A 494 -13.06 23.54 -7.20
C GLU A 494 -14.18 23.53 -8.25
N ALA A 495 -15.20 22.68 -8.04
CA ALA A 495 -16.36 22.62 -8.93
C ALA A 495 -17.10 23.97 -9.02
N ALA A 496 -17.28 24.67 -7.91
CA ALA A 496 -17.92 25.98 -7.86
C ALA A 496 -17.10 27.05 -8.59
N ALA A 497 -15.77 27.05 -8.41
CA ALA A 497 -14.88 27.97 -9.11
C ALA A 497 -14.91 27.77 -10.63
N ILE A 498 -14.88 26.52 -11.09
CA ILE A 498 -15.00 26.19 -12.53
C ILE A 498 -16.39 26.57 -13.07
N SER A 499 -17.46 26.31 -12.31
CA SER A 499 -18.84 26.68 -12.69
C SER A 499 -19.00 28.18 -12.88
N LEU A 500 -18.42 28.97 -11.97
CA LEU A 500 -18.42 30.43 -12.03
C LEU A 500 -17.73 30.91 -13.31
N LEU A 501 -16.55 30.35 -13.62
CA LEU A 501 -15.80 30.67 -14.82
C LEU A 501 -16.59 30.37 -16.11
N ILE A 502 -17.19 29.19 -16.20
CA ILE A 502 -18.06 28.79 -17.34
C ILE A 502 -19.22 29.77 -17.52
N THR A 503 -19.85 30.19 -16.41
CA THR A 503 -21.00 31.10 -16.43
C THR A 503 -20.61 32.49 -16.91
N GLU A 504 -19.44 32.95 -16.47
CA GLU A 504 -18.97 34.29 -16.78
C GLU A 504 -18.47 34.41 -18.22
N ILE A 505 -17.75 33.40 -18.74
CA ILE A 505 -17.39 33.33 -20.17
C ILE A 505 -18.67 33.47 -20.99
N ARG A 506 -19.70 32.65 -20.72
CA ARG A 506 -21.00 32.73 -21.40
C ARG A 506 -21.67 34.11 -21.29
N THR A 507 -21.52 34.78 -20.15
CA THR A 507 -22.08 36.12 -19.95
C THR A 507 -21.35 37.15 -20.82
N GLN A 508 -20.03 37.02 -20.98
CA GLN A 508 -19.25 37.82 -21.91
C GLN A 508 -19.65 37.56 -23.37
N ASP A 509 -19.97 36.32 -23.78
CA ASP A 509 -20.55 36.01 -25.11
C ASP A 509 -21.81 36.82 -25.37
N MET A 510 -22.73 36.78 -24.41
CA MET A 510 -24.03 37.43 -24.53
C MET A 510 -23.87 38.94 -24.65
N ALA A 511 -22.96 39.53 -23.87
CA ALA A 511 -22.66 40.96 -23.93
C ALA A 511 -22.06 41.36 -25.28
N MET A 512 -21.06 40.62 -25.77
CA MET A 512 -20.41 40.88 -27.06
C MET A 512 -21.39 40.71 -28.23
N THR A 513 -22.18 39.64 -28.23
CA THR A 513 -23.22 39.40 -29.24
C THR A 513 -24.22 40.55 -29.28
N THR A 514 -24.65 41.04 -28.11
CA THR A 514 -25.56 42.18 -28.00
C THR A 514 -24.95 43.47 -28.56
N ILE A 515 -23.65 43.72 -28.33
CA ILE A 515 -22.95 44.87 -28.87
C ILE A 515 -22.80 44.75 -30.40
N GLN A 516 -22.41 43.58 -30.91
CA GLN A 516 -22.30 43.30 -32.34
C GLN A 516 -23.62 43.60 -33.06
N GLN A 517 -24.74 43.07 -32.53
CA GLN A 517 -26.08 43.32 -33.07
C GLN A 517 -26.46 44.80 -33.07
N ARG A 518 -26.02 45.55 -32.05
CA ARG A 518 -26.24 47.02 -31.99
C ARG A 518 -25.41 47.76 -33.02
N VAL A 519 -24.15 47.35 -33.24
CA VAL A 519 -23.26 47.95 -34.24
C VAL A 519 -23.77 47.66 -35.65
N GLU A 520 -24.16 46.42 -35.95
CA GLU A 520 -24.76 46.03 -37.24
C GLU A 520 -26.04 46.81 -37.50
N LYS A 521 -26.91 46.92 -36.48
CA LYS A 521 -28.13 47.75 -36.59
C LYS A 521 -27.77 49.21 -36.85
N PHE A 522 -26.79 49.76 -36.14
CA PHE A 522 -26.34 51.14 -36.34
C PHE A 522 -25.77 51.37 -37.75
N GLN A 523 -25.01 50.41 -38.28
CA GLN A 523 -24.50 50.45 -39.66
C GLN A 523 -25.63 50.35 -40.69
N GLN A 524 -26.59 49.44 -40.50
CA GLN A 524 -27.76 49.34 -41.36
C GLN A 524 -28.59 50.63 -41.35
N ASP A 525 -28.77 51.25 -40.17
CA ASP A 525 -29.48 52.52 -40.03
C ASP A 525 -28.71 53.67 -40.70
N ALA A 526 -27.38 53.70 -40.56
CA ALA A 526 -26.52 54.67 -41.22
C ALA A 526 -26.54 54.53 -42.75
N ASP A 527 -26.53 53.31 -43.28
CA ASP A 527 -26.60 53.04 -44.71
C ASP A 527 -28.00 53.35 -45.29
N ARG A 528 -29.07 53.15 -44.50
CA ARG A 528 -30.41 53.62 -44.88
C ARG A 528 -30.50 55.13 -44.91
N ALA A 529 -29.84 55.84 -43.99
CA ALA A 529 -29.83 57.31 -43.97
C ALA A 529 -29.00 57.92 -45.11
N ARG A 530 -28.02 57.17 -45.64
CA ARG A 530 -27.20 57.59 -46.81
C ARG A 530 -27.90 57.40 -48.15
N LYS A 531 -28.76 56.39 -48.27
CA LYS A 531 -29.58 56.12 -49.45
C LYS A 531 -30.78 57.06 -49.49
#